data_AF-A0A356QG80-F1
#
_entry.id   AF-A0A356QG80-F1
#
_cell.length_a   1.000
_cell.length_b   1.000
_cell.length_c   1.000
_cell.angle_alpha   90.00
_cell.angle_beta   90.00
_cell.angle_gamma   90.00
#
_symmetry.space_group_name_H-M   'P 1'
#
loop_
_entity.id
_entity.type
_entity.pdbx_description
1 polymer ?
#
loop_
_entity_poly.entity_id
_entity_poly.type
_entity_poly.pdbx_seq_one_letter_code
_entity_poly.pdbx_strand_id
1 'polypeptide(L)'
;MPTPTPQRSWLAALGIYCKAPVITMLFLGFSAGLPFLLVFSTLSAWLRSDGVEVAAIGFFAWIGMLYSIKFFWAPVVDRLALPLLTRAFGQRRGWMLLAQGMIAAGLIGLAGVDPIDNLGWVAAFALLVAFGSAT
;
A
#
# COMPACT_ATOMS: atom_id res chain seq x y z
N MET A 1 -15.43 21.32 48.78
CA MET A 1 -14.77 20.06 48.39
C MET A 1 -13.90 20.36 47.18
N PRO A 2 -12.57 20.09 47.19
CA PRO A 2 -11.75 20.31 46.00
C PRO A 2 -12.06 19.21 44.98
N THR A 3 -12.42 19.61 43.76
CA THR A 3 -12.52 18.72 42.61
C THR A 3 -11.12 18.26 42.23
N PRO A 4 -10.82 16.95 42.16
CA PRO A 4 -9.49 16.49 41.76
C PRO A 4 -9.26 16.84 40.28
N THR A 5 -8.20 17.60 40.02
CA THR A 5 -7.73 17.88 38.66
C THR A 5 -7.22 16.58 38.01
N PRO A 6 -7.57 16.29 36.75
CA PRO A 6 -7.10 15.08 36.10
C PRO A 6 -5.61 15.22 35.85
N GLN A 7 -4.79 14.56 36.67
CA GLN A 7 -3.37 14.36 36.40
C GLN A 7 -3.25 13.57 35.08
N ARG A 8 -3.08 14.28 33.96
CA ARG A 8 -2.69 13.67 32.69
C ARG A 8 -1.25 13.19 32.83
N SER A 9 -1.10 11.99 33.36
CA SER A 9 0.17 11.27 33.40
C SER A 9 0.65 11.00 31.97
N TRP A 10 1.85 11.46 31.62
CA TRP A 10 2.50 11.15 30.33
C TRP A 10 2.61 9.64 30.08
N LEU A 11 2.69 8.83 31.14
CA LEU A 11 2.65 7.37 31.06
C LEU A 11 1.27 6.84 30.64
N ALA A 12 0.18 7.52 31.05
CA ALA A 12 -1.16 7.19 30.58
C ALA A 12 -1.36 7.56 29.10
N ALA A 13 -0.66 8.59 28.61
CA ALA A 13 -0.63 8.91 27.19
C ALA A 13 0.15 7.86 26.37
N LEU A 14 1.26 7.33 26.88
CA LEU A 14 1.99 6.22 26.26
C LEU A 14 1.16 4.93 26.21
N GLY A 15 0.36 4.65 27.24
CA GLY A 15 -0.55 3.51 27.28
C GLY A 15 -1.59 3.49 26.14
N ILE A 16 -1.89 4.63 25.53
CA ILE A 16 -2.79 4.72 24.36
C ILE A 16 -2.16 4.05 23.13
N TYR A 17 -0.83 4.11 22.98
CA TYR A 17 -0.12 3.49 21.86
C TYR A 17 -0.08 1.96 21.95
N CYS A 18 -0.16 1.40 23.17
CA CYS A 18 -0.24 -0.05 23.38
C CYS A 18 -1.65 -0.63 23.15
N LYS A 19 -2.64 0.18 22.75
CA LYS A 19 -3.98 -0.34 22.43
C LYS A 19 -3.93 -1.13 21.12
N ALA A 20 -4.58 -2.30 21.11
CA ALA A 20 -4.74 -3.17 19.94
C ALA A 20 -5.04 -2.44 18.61
N PRO A 21 -5.97 -1.45 18.54
CA PRO A 21 -6.22 -0.71 17.30
C PRO A 21 -5.01 0.11 16.81
N VAL A 22 -4.20 0.68 17.69
CA VAL A 22 -3.02 1.48 17.30
C VAL A 22 -1.92 0.57 16.75
N ILE A 23 -1.69 -0.57 17.40
CA ILE A 23 -0.74 -1.58 16.94
C ILE A 23 -1.17 -2.13 15.57
N THR A 24 -2.47 -2.42 15.39
CA THR A 24 -3.00 -2.90 14.10
C THR A 24 -2.80 -1.85 13.00
N MET A 25 -3.04 -0.57 13.31
CA MET A 25 -2.86 0.53 12.38
C MET A 25 -1.39 0.78 12.03
N LEU A 26 -0.48 0.51 12.96
CA LEU A 26 0.97 0.53 12.74
C LEU A 26 1.40 -0.58 11.78
N PHE A 27 0.98 -1.82 12.00
CA PHE A 27 1.27 -2.93 11.08
C PHE A 27 0.63 -2.72 9.70
N LEU A 28 -0.58 -2.18 9.66
CA LEU A 28 -1.26 -1.85 8.40
C LEU A 28 -0.51 -0.76 7.64
N GLY A 29 -0.12 0.32 8.32
CA GLY A 29 0.67 1.40 7.73
C GLY A 29 2.05 0.92 7.25
N PHE A 30 2.70 0.06 8.02
CA PHE A 30 3.96 -0.58 7.64
C PHE A 30 3.80 -1.47 6.41
N SER A 31 2.78 -2.32 6.39
CA SER A 31 2.47 -3.20 5.25
C SER A 31 2.06 -2.45 3.99
N ALA A 32 1.45 -1.27 4.12
CA ALA A 32 1.09 -0.42 2.98
C ALA A 32 2.29 0.41 2.46
N GLY A 33 3.21 0.80 3.35
CA GLY A 33 4.40 1.59 2.99
C GLY A 33 5.58 0.77 2.45
N LEU A 34 5.76 -0.48 2.88
CA LEU A 34 6.84 -1.34 2.38
C LEU A 34 6.79 -1.61 0.86
N PRO A 35 5.62 -1.96 0.27
CA PRO A 35 5.51 -2.24 -1.15
C PRO A 35 5.84 -1.04 -2.03
N PHE A 36 5.50 0.17 -1.57
CA PHE A 36 5.92 1.41 -2.23
C PHE A 36 7.45 1.44 -2.38
N LEU A 37 8.17 1.20 -1.29
CA LEU A 37 9.63 1.19 -1.31
C LEU A 37 10.20 0.07 -2.19
N LEU A 38 9.58 -1.12 -2.15
CA LEU A 38 9.96 -2.27 -2.98
C LEU A 38 9.78 -1.98 -4.49
N VAL A 39 8.66 -1.37 -4.89
CA VAL A 39 8.38 -1.05 -6.30
C VAL A 39 9.29 0.07 -6.82
N PHE A 40 9.68 1.04 -6.00
CA PHE A 40 10.57 2.10 -6.46
C PHE A 40 12.05 1.74 -6.38
N SER A 41 12.50 1.16 -5.27
CA SER A 41 13.91 0.89 -5.02
C SER A 41 14.30 -0.50 -5.52
N THR A 42 13.65 -1.54 -4.99
CA THR A 42 14.04 -2.93 -5.23
C THR A 42 13.77 -3.35 -6.67
N LEU A 43 12.61 -3.01 -7.23
CA LEU A 43 12.29 -3.33 -8.63
C LEU A 43 13.24 -2.62 -9.60
N SER A 44 13.54 -1.33 -9.38
CA SER A 44 14.49 -0.59 -10.21
C SER A 44 15.89 -1.18 -10.16
N ALA A 45 16.33 -1.61 -8.97
CA ALA A 45 17.61 -2.29 -8.81
C ALA A 45 17.62 -3.67 -9.49
N TRP A 46 16.52 -4.42 -9.40
CA TRP A 46 16.37 -5.75 -9.98
C TRP A 46 16.30 -5.71 -11.51
N LEU A 47 15.51 -4.80 -12.09
CA LEU A 47 15.48 -4.57 -13.54
C LEU A 47 16.87 -4.19 -14.07
N ARG A 48 17.61 -3.38 -13.30
CA ARG A 48 18.98 -2.98 -13.67
C ARG A 48 19.97 -4.14 -13.59
N SER A 49 19.83 -5.04 -12.60
CA SER A 49 20.70 -6.22 -12.49
C SER A 49 20.44 -7.22 -13.62
N ASP A 50 19.20 -7.30 -14.10
CA ASP A 50 18.80 -8.21 -15.18
C ASP A 50 19.07 -7.63 -16.58
N GLY A 51 19.75 -6.48 -16.65
CA GLY A 51 20.21 -5.89 -17.91
C GLY A 51 19.13 -5.13 -18.70
N VAL A 52 17.99 -4.81 -18.07
CA VAL A 52 16.93 -4.01 -18.69
C VAL A 52 17.44 -2.60 -19.00
N GLU A 53 17.06 -2.07 -20.16
CA GLU A 53 17.47 -0.74 -20.62
C GLU A 53 17.04 0.36 -19.63
N VAL A 54 17.93 1.33 -19.38
CA VAL A 54 17.65 2.46 -18.47
C VAL A 54 16.43 3.27 -18.91
N ALA A 55 16.17 3.36 -20.22
CA ALA A 55 14.97 4.00 -20.77
C ALA A 55 13.69 3.27 -20.34
N ALA A 56 13.70 1.93 -20.35
CA ALA A 56 12.60 1.10 -19.84
C ALA A 56 12.38 1.29 -18.33
N ILE A 57 13.45 1.35 -17.53
CA ILE A 57 13.37 1.68 -16.09
C ILE A 57 12.77 3.10 -15.89
N GLY A 58 13.13 4.04 -16.77
CA GLY A 58 12.54 5.38 -16.82
C GLY A 58 11.02 5.34 -17.03
N PHE A 59 10.49 4.41 -17.82
CA PHE A 59 9.05 4.20 -17.97
C PHE A 59 8.39 3.71 -16.67
N PHE A 60 9.06 2.88 -15.85
CA PHE A 60 8.54 2.51 -14.53
C PHE A 60 8.44 3.72 -13.59
N ALA A 61 9.26 4.75 -13.74
CA ALA A 61 9.11 5.99 -12.98
C ALA A 61 7.76 6.68 -13.22
N TRP A 62 7.11 6.46 -14.38
CA TRP A 62 5.75 6.95 -14.65
C TRP A 62 4.70 6.25 -13.80
N ILE A 63 4.95 5.02 -13.32
CA ILE A 63 4.08 4.38 -12.32
C ILE A 63 4.08 5.20 -11.03
N GLY A 64 5.19 5.86 -10.72
CA GLY A 64 5.25 6.84 -9.64
C GLY A 64 4.28 8.01 -9.81
N MET A 65 4.02 8.42 -11.05
CA MET A 65 3.04 9.45 -11.37
C MET A 65 1.61 9.04 -11.00
N LEU A 66 1.27 7.73 -11.01
CA LEU A 66 -0.04 7.27 -10.55
C LEU A 66 -0.29 7.59 -9.08
N TYR A 67 0.75 7.62 -8.24
CA TYR A 67 0.59 8.05 -6.85
C TYR A 67 0.15 9.51 -6.76
N SER A 68 0.60 10.38 -7.66
CA SER A 68 0.13 11.77 -7.73
C SER A 68 -1.31 11.89 -8.25
N ILE A 69 -1.75 10.95 -9.09
CA ILE A 69 -3.14 10.90 -9.61
C ILE A 69 -4.12 10.30 -8.58
N LYS A 70 -3.68 10.01 -7.35
CA LYS A 70 -4.52 9.55 -6.23
C LYS A 70 -5.83 10.35 -6.08
N PHE A 71 -5.82 11.66 -6.37
CA PHE A 71 -7.02 12.50 -6.33
C PHE A 71 -8.15 12.01 -7.27
N PHE A 72 -7.81 11.46 -8.43
CA PHE A 72 -8.78 10.99 -9.42
C PHE A 72 -9.41 9.65 -9.04
N TRP A 73 -8.65 8.79 -8.36
CA TRP A 73 -9.12 7.47 -7.94
C TRP A 73 -9.71 7.44 -6.52
N ALA A 74 -9.42 8.42 -5.66
CA ALA A 74 -10.06 8.57 -4.35
C ALA A 74 -11.61 8.52 -4.38
N PRO A 75 -12.32 9.25 -5.27
CA PRO A 75 -13.79 9.16 -5.35
C PRO A 75 -14.29 7.82 -5.89
N VAL A 76 -13.49 7.12 -6.70
CA VAL A 76 -13.82 5.78 -7.21
C VAL A 76 -13.73 4.77 -6.07
N VAL A 77 -12.64 4.81 -5.30
CA VAL A 77 -12.44 4.01 -4.09
C VAL A 77 -13.55 4.26 -3.05
N ASP A 78 -13.86 5.53 -2.77
CA ASP A 78 -14.87 5.87 -1.77
C ASP A 78 -16.32 5.58 -2.21
N ARG A 79 -16.60 5.41 -3.51
CA ARG A 79 -17.96 5.13 -4.02
C ARG A 79 -18.21 3.68 -4.44
N LEU A 80 -17.18 2.91 -4.75
CA LEU A 80 -17.31 1.48 -5.07
C LEU A 80 -17.52 0.68 -3.78
N ALA A 81 -18.79 0.38 -3.48
CA ALA A 81 -19.15 -0.61 -2.49
C ALA A 81 -18.97 -2.01 -3.09
N LEU A 82 -17.92 -2.73 -2.66
CA LEU A 82 -17.71 -4.14 -3.03
C LEU A 82 -18.81 -5.00 -2.37
N PRO A 83 -19.77 -5.54 -3.14
CA PRO A 83 -21.02 -6.09 -2.59
C PRO A 83 -20.82 -7.27 -1.63
N LEU A 84 -19.69 -7.99 -1.71
CA LEU A 84 -19.34 -9.11 -0.83
C LEU A 84 -18.56 -8.68 0.42
N LEU A 85 -17.52 -7.85 0.28
CA LEU A 85 -16.67 -7.41 1.40
C LEU A 85 -17.33 -6.30 2.25
N THR A 86 -18.09 -5.41 1.60
CA THR A 86 -18.77 -4.29 2.28
C THR A 86 -19.90 -4.77 3.18
N ARG A 87 -20.56 -5.89 2.85
CA ARG A 87 -21.60 -6.53 3.68
C ARG A 87 -21.06 -7.19 4.95
N ALA A 88 -19.84 -7.73 4.90
CA ALA A 88 -19.25 -8.46 6.04
C ALA A 88 -18.40 -7.57 6.97
N PHE A 89 -17.64 -6.61 6.43
CA PHE A 89 -16.66 -5.83 7.21
C PHE A 89 -16.86 -4.31 7.18
N GLY A 90 -17.81 -3.81 6.38
CA GLY A 90 -18.00 -2.37 6.15
C GLY A 90 -17.06 -1.82 5.07
N GLN A 91 -17.38 -0.63 4.57
CA GLN A 91 -16.76 -0.06 3.36
C GLN A 91 -15.26 0.20 3.51
N ARG A 92 -14.83 0.80 4.63
CA ARG A 92 -13.41 1.11 4.89
C ARG A 92 -12.53 -0.13 5.08
N ARG A 93 -13.01 -1.13 5.83
CA ARG A 93 -12.22 -2.36 6.09
C ARG A 93 -12.15 -3.25 4.85
N GLY A 94 -13.23 -3.28 4.06
CA GLY A 94 -13.25 -4.01 2.79
C GLY A 94 -12.21 -3.48 1.80
N TRP A 95 -12.06 -2.15 1.71
CA TRP A 95 -11.03 -1.53 0.87
C TRP A 95 -9.60 -1.79 1.35
N MET A 96 -9.35 -1.78 2.67
CA MET A 96 -8.03 -2.16 3.21
C MET A 96 -7.65 -3.61 2.87
N LEU A 97 -8.61 -4.54 2.96
CA LEU A 97 -8.36 -5.94 2.59
C LEU A 97 -8.14 -6.11 1.08
N LEU A 98 -8.89 -5.38 0.26
CA LEU A 98 -8.68 -5.37 -1.19
C LEU A 98 -7.29 -4.81 -1.54
N ALA A 99 -6.89 -3.71 -0.91
CA ALA A 99 -5.57 -3.10 -1.07
C ALA A 99 -4.44 -4.09 -0.75
N GLN A 100 -4.53 -4.77 0.40
CA GLN A 100 -3.57 -5.81 0.76
C GLN A 100 -3.60 -7.01 -0.21
N GLY A 101 -4.79 -7.41 -0.69
CA GLY A 101 -4.92 -8.46 -1.70
C GLY A 101 -4.28 -8.09 -3.03
N MET A 102 -4.45 -6.85 -3.49
CA MET A 102 -3.79 -6.33 -4.69
C MET A 102 -2.27 -6.33 -4.51
N ILE A 103 -1.77 -5.78 -3.40
CA ILE A 103 -0.33 -5.79 -3.11
C ILE A 103 0.22 -7.23 -3.13
N ALA A 104 -0.44 -8.17 -2.46
CA ALA A 104 -0.01 -9.56 -2.43
C ALA A 104 -0.01 -10.20 -3.82
N ALA A 105 -1.10 -10.05 -4.58
CA ALA A 105 -1.21 -10.59 -5.93
C ALA A 105 -0.15 -9.99 -6.88
N GLY A 106 0.09 -8.68 -6.78
CA GLY A 106 1.09 -8.00 -7.59
C GLY A 106 2.52 -8.43 -7.25
N LEU A 107 2.84 -8.60 -5.96
CA LEU A 107 4.15 -9.11 -5.54
C LEU A 107 4.38 -10.56 -5.97
N ILE A 108 3.35 -11.42 -5.85
CA ILE A 108 3.43 -12.81 -6.32
C ILE A 108 3.61 -12.86 -7.85
N GLY A 109 2.90 -12.00 -8.59
CA GLY A 109 3.07 -11.87 -10.04
C GLY A 109 4.47 -11.40 -10.43
N LEU A 110 5.00 -10.39 -9.74
CA LEU A 110 6.37 -9.92 -9.92
C LEU A 110 7.42 -11.00 -9.63
N ALA A 111 7.20 -11.85 -8.63
CA ALA A 111 8.11 -12.95 -8.31
C ALA A 111 8.07 -14.11 -9.33
N GLY A 112 6.99 -14.22 -10.12
CA GLY A 112 6.78 -15.30 -11.09
C GLY A 112 7.01 -14.91 -12.56
N VAL A 113 7.37 -13.66 -12.84
CA VAL A 113 7.58 -13.16 -14.20
C VAL A 113 9.05 -12.81 -14.43
N ASP A 114 9.63 -13.35 -15.49
CA ASP A 114 10.96 -12.93 -15.95
C ASP A 114 10.89 -11.53 -16.59
N PRO A 115 11.62 -10.54 -16.04
CA PRO A 115 11.54 -9.15 -16.50
C PRO A 115 12.11 -8.94 -17.90
N ILE A 116 12.99 -9.83 -18.35
CA ILE A 116 13.62 -9.77 -19.67
C ILE A 116 12.62 -10.13 -20.77
N ASP A 117 11.85 -11.20 -20.59
CA ASP A 117 10.91 -11.70 -21.60
C ASP A 117 9.55 -10.99 -21.56
N ASN A 118 9.14 -10.47 -20.39
CA ASN A 118 7.77 -10.05 -20.14
C ASN A 118 7.66 -8.71 -19.38
N LEU A 119 8.41 -7.70 -19.84
CA LEU A 119 8.47 -6.38 -19.23
C LEU A 119 7.09 -5.71 -19.05
N GLY A 120 6.15 -5.95 -19.97
CA GLY A 120 4.78 -5.44 -19.87
C GLY A 120 3.99 -6.03 -18.69
N TRP A 121 4.19 -7.31 -18.37
CA TRP A 121 3.57 -7.94 -17.21
C TRP A 121 4.19 -7.44 -15.91
N VAL A 122 5.51 -7.23 -15.90
CA VAL A 122 6.20 -6.60 -14.76
C VAL A 122 5.64 -5.19 -14.50
N ALA A 123 5.43 -4.40 -15.56
CA ALA A 123 4.79 -3.09 -15.46
C ALA A 123 3.37 -3.18 -14.90
N ALA A 124 2.55 -4.11 -15.39
CA ALA A 124 1.18 -4.32 -14.92
C ALA A 124 1.12 -4.71 -13.43
N PHE A 125 1.98 -5.63 -12.99
CA PHE A 125 2.05 -6.04 -11.58
C PHE A 125 2.60 -4.94 -10.68
N ALA A 126 3.63 -4.21 -11.13
CA ALA A 126 4.14 -3.05 -10.40
C ALA A 126 3.07 -1.96 -10.24
N LEU A 127 2.27 -1.71 -11.28
CA LEU A 127 1.11 -0.82 -11.26
C LEU A 127 0.05 -1.27 -10.24
N LEU A 128 -0.21 -2.57 -10.19
CA LEU A 128 -1.21 -3.16 -9.30
C LEU A 128 -0.78 -3.08 -7.82
N VAL A 129 0.51 -3.32 -7.53
CA VAL A 129 1.10 -3.07 -6.20
C VAL A 129 1.05 -1.58 -5.86
N ALA A 130 1.39 -0.72 -6.83
CA ALA A 130 1.40 0.72 -6.62
C ALA A 130 0.01 1.24 -6.27
N PHE A 131 -1.01 0.82 -7.02
CA PHE A 131 -2.40 1.13 -6.78
C PHE A 131 -2.87 0.63 -5.40
N GLY A 132 -2.56 -0.63 -5.06
CA GLY A 132 -2.90 -1.18 -3.75
C GLY A 132 -2.26 -0.41 -2.59
N SER A 133 -1.01 0.01 -2.71
CA SER A 133 -0.33 0.78 -1.66
C SER A 133 -0.81 2.23 -1.52
N ALA A 134 -1.40 2.81 -2.58
CA ALA A 134 -1.94 4.18 -2.57
C ALA A 134 -3.34 4.28 -1.94
N THR A 135 -4.00 3.14 -1.73
CA THR A 135 -5.40 3.00 -1.31
C THR A 135 -5.51 2.73 0.19
#